data_AF-W7NDP0-F1
#
_entry.id   AF-W7NDP0-F1
#
_cell.length_a   1.000
_cell.length_b   1.000
_cell.length_c   1.000
_cell.angle_alpha   90.00
_cell.angle_beta   90.00
_cell.angle_gamma   90.00
#
_symmetry.space_group_name_H-M   'P 1'
#
loop_
_entity.id
_entity.type
_entity.pdbx_description
1 polymer ?
#
loop_
_entity_poly.entity_id
_entity_poly.type
_entity_poly.pdbx_seq_one_letter_code
_entity_poly.pdbx_strand_id
1 'polypeptide(L)'
;MTMPVTIKSLVLSLLLAQAAYGKDHSSHNCCLYTPEGWIPVNDWTEAVCAMRWGSVATFDGVKCIQKPGNVISGDDFYTACKLYGETHGYGPDWAKGAGYRGTCS
;
A
#
# COMPACT_ATOMS: atom_id res chain seq x y z
N MET A 1 21.02 -28.96 35.68
CA MET A 1 19.70 -28.29 35.72
C MET A 1 19.36 -27.86 34.30
N THR A 2 18.50 -28.63 33.64
CA THR A 2 18.02 -28.38 32.27
C THR A 2 16.96 -27.29 32.30
N MET A 3 17.22 -26.15 31.65
CA MET A 3 16.20 -25.11 31.50
C MET A 3 15.04 -25.66 30.66
N PRO A 4 13.77 -25.49 31.08
CA PRO A 4 12.63 -26.12 30.44
C PRO A 4 12.41 -25.58 29.02
N VAL A 5 12.20 -26.50 28.08
CA VAL A 5 11.89 -26.31 26.65
C VAL A 5 10.69 -25.35 26.41
N THR A 6 9.92 -25.08 27.47
CA THR A 6 8.71 -24.25 27.50
C THR A 6 8.97 -22.76 27.25
N ILE A 7 10.09 -22.19 27.72
CA ILE A 7 10.33 -20.73 27.61
C ILE A 7 10.70 -20.33 26.18
N LYS A 8 11.51 -21.15 25.49
CA LYS A 8 11.92 -20.90 24.10
C LYS A 8 10.73 -20.94 23.12
N SER A 9 9.78 -21.84 23.36
CA SER A 9 8.58 -21.98 22.53
C SER A 9 7.60 -20.81 22.70
N LEU A 10 7.52 -20.23 23.91
CA LEU A 10 6.68 -19.07 24.19
C LEU A 10 7.17 -17.82 23.44
N VAL A 11 8.48 -17.54 23.52
CA VAL A 11 9.11 -16.39 22.85
C VAL A 11 8.97 -16.48 21.33
N LEU A 12 9.15 -17.67 20.75
CA LEU A 12 8.99 -17.88 19.30
C LEU A 12 7.54 -17.66 18.86
N SER A 13 6.57 -18.07 19.67
CA SER A 13 5.13 -17.85 19.41
C SER A 13 4.74 -16.36 19.47
N LEU A 14 5.31 -15.61 20.42
CA LEU A 14 5.13 -14.16 20.54
C LEU A 14 5.80 -13.37 19.39
N LEU A 15 6.94 -13.84 18.87
CA LEU A 15 7.60 -13.24 17.71
C LEU A 15 6.82 -13.49 16.41
N LEU A 16 6.27 -14.70 16.23
CA LEU A 16 5.44 -15.05 15.06
C LEU A 16 4.10 -14.29 15.06
N ALA A 17 3.51 -14.05 16.23
CA ALA A 17 2.28 -13.27 16.35
C ALA A 17 2.47 -11.80 15.92
N GLN A 18 3.63 -11.20 16.18
CA GLN A 18 3.91 -9.81 15.78
C GLN A 18 4.12 -9.65 14.27
N ALA A 19 4.71 -10.64 13.60
CA ALA A 19 4.87 -10.63 12.15
C ALA A 19 3.53 -10.79 11.40
N ALA A 20 2.54 -11.45 11.99
CA ALA A 20 1.21 -11.62 11.42
C ALA A 20 0.33 -10.36 11.48
N TYR A 21 0.70 -9.36 12.29
CA TYR A 21 -0.06 -8.10 12.47
C TYR A 21 0.51 -6.91 11.69
N GLY A 22 1.58 -7.10 10.90
CA GLY A 22 2.02 -6.09 9.95
C GLY A 22 0.90 -5.82 8.94
N LYS A 23 0.45 -4.56 8.82
CA LYS A 23 -0.50 -4.17 7.76
C LYS A 23 0.11 -4.59 6.42
N ASP A 24 -0.62 -5.40 5.67
CA ASP A 24 -0.19 -5.82 4.34
C ASP A 24 -0.11 -4.59 3.43
N HIS A 25 1.12 -4.22 3.08
CA HIS A 25 1.46 -3.11 2.20
C HIS A 25 1.87 -3.60 0.80
N SER A 26 1.51 -4.85 0.44
CA SER A 26 1.83 -5.42 -0.88
C SER A 26 1.01 -4.85 -2.03
N SER A 27 0.03 -3.99 -1.72
CA SER A 27 -0.85 -3.38 -2.70
C SER A 27 -1.21 -1.95 -2.35
N HIS A 28 -1.28 -1.10 -3.38
CA HIS A 28 -1.49 0.33 -3.24
C HIS A 28 -2.57 0.84 -4.20
N ASN A 29 -3.21 1.95 -3.82
CA ASN A 29 -4.16 2.66 -4.66
C ASN A 29 -4.01 4.17 -4.46
N CYS A 30 -4.27 4.95 -5.49
CA CYS A 30 -4.35 6.39 -5.38
C CYS A 30 -5.66 6.81 -4.71
N CYS A 31 -5.61 7.93 -4.00
CA CYS A 31 -6.69 8.44 -3.18
C CYS A 31 -6.90 9.93 -3.40
N LEU A 32 -8.16 10.35 -3.32
CA LEU A 32 -8.58 11.74 -3.41
C LEU A 32 -9.51 12.06 -2.23
N TYR A 33 -9.28 13.20 -1.58
CA TYR A 33 -10.18 13.74 -0.58
C TYR A 33 -11.30 14.52 -1.27
N THR A 34 -12.52 14.14 -0.94
CA THR A 34 -13.77 14.72 -1.43
C THR A 34 -14.63 15.19 -0.25
N PRO A 35 -15.73 15.92 -0.48
CA PRO A 35 -16.69 16.24 0.58
C PRO A 35 -17.20 15.01 1.35
N GLU A 36 -17.26 13.85 0.69
CA GLU A 36 -17.66 12.56 1.26
C GLU A 36 -16.53 11.86 2.02
N GLY A 37 -15.32 12.39 1.98
CA GLY A 37 -14.11 11.85 2.59
C GLY A 37 -13.09 11.34 1.58
N TRP A 38 -12.14 10.53 2.07
CA TRP A 38 -11.11 9.92 1.23
C TRP A 38 -11.68 8.76 0.40
N ILE A 39 -11.59 8.86 -0.93
CA ILE A 39 -12.05 7.83 -1.86
C ILE A 39 -10.91 7.32 -2.74
N PRO A 40 -10.94 6.03 -3.15
CA PRO A 40 -10.02 5.51 -4.17
C PRO A 40 -10.27 6.16 -5.53
N VAL A 41 -9.21 6.38 -6.30
CA VAL A 41 -9.29 6.83 -7.69
C VAL A 41 -8.65 5.77 -8.58
N ASN A 42 -9.48 4.88 -9.13
CA ASN A 42 -9.01 3.68 -9.83
C ASN A 42 -8.25 4.03 -11.11
N ASP A 43 -8.73 4.99 -11.90
CA ASP A 43 -8.06 5.42 -13.14
C ASP A 43 -6.65 5.98 -12.87
N TRP A 44 -6.49 6.72 -11.76
CA TRP A 44 -5.15 7.18 -11.33
C TRP A 44 -4.29 6.01 -10.91
N THR A 45 -4.86 5.07 -10.18
CA THR A 45 -4.16 3.87 -9.72
C THR A 45 -3.67 3.04 -10.89
N GLU A 46 -4.50 2.84 -11.91
CA GLU A 46 -4.15 2.13 -13.14
C GLU A 46 -2.97 2.81 -13.84
N ALA A 47 -3.09 4.11 -14.09
CA ALA A 47 -2.06 4.87 -14.80
C ALA A 47 -0.74 4.89 -14.03
N VAL A 48 -0.78 5.22 -12.74
CA VAL A 48 0.40 5.24 -11.87
C VAL A 48 1.06 3.86 -11.79
N CYS A 49 0.26 2.79 -11.67
CA CYS A 49 0.76 1.42 -11.65
C CYS A 49 1.46 1.07 -12.97
N ALA A 50 0.82 1.35 -14.11
CA ALA A 50 1.36 1.04 -15.43
C ALA A 50 2.67 1.81 -15.72
N MET A 51 2.68 3.12 -15.47
CA MET A 51 3.81 3.99 -15.81
C MET A 51 5.07 3.69 -15.00
N ARG A 52 4.93 3.37 -13.71
CA ARG A 52 6.08 3.28 -12.79
C ARG A 52 6.37 1.87 -12.30
N TRP A 53 5.37 0.97 -12.29
CA TRP A 53 5.51 -0.39 -11.75
C TRP A 53 5.03 -1.50 -12.68
N GLY A 54 4.67 -1.23 -13.96
CA GLY A 54 4.09 -2.25 -14.86
C GLY A 54 4.94 -3.52 -15.05
N SER A 55 6.27 -3.42 -14.89
CA SER A 55 7.17 -4.58 -14.92
C SER A 55 7.10 -5.44 -13.65
N VAL A 56 6.84 -4.84 -12.48
CA VAL A 56 6.95 -5.47 -11.15
C VAL A 56 5.62 -5.57 -10.39
N ALA A 57 4.53 -5.08 -10.96
CA ALA A 57 3.20 -5.06 -10.37
C ALA A 57 2.10 -5.37 -11.40
N THR A 58 0.89 -5.63 -10.92
CA THR A 58 -0.31 -5.84 -11.74
C THR A 58 -1.46 -5.03 -11.18
N PHE A 59 -2.23 -4.36 -12.03
CA PHE A 59 -3.46 -3.69 -11.64
C PHE A 59 -4.65 -4.65 -11.72
N ASP A 60 -5.49 -4.70 -10.70
CA ASP A 60 -6.65 -5.62 -10.63
C ASP A 60 -8.02 -4.94 -10.86
N GLY A 61 -8.01 -3.67 -11.27
CA GLY A 61 -9.21 -2.83 -11.39
C GLY A 61 -9.41 -1.87 -10.21
N VAL A 62 -8.69 -2.07 -9.09
CA VAL A 62 -8.76 -1.20 -7.90
C VAL A 62 -7.38 -0.85 -7.35
N LYS A 63 -6.46 -1.81 -7.33
CA LYS A 63 -5.16 -1.71 -6.67
C LYS A 63 -4.02 -2.16 -7.58
N CYS A 64 -2.87 -1.52 -7.40
CA CYS A 64 -1.59 -1.95 -7.93
C CYS A 64 -0.97 -2.97 -6.97
N ILE A 65 -0.89 -4.23 -7.39
CA ILE A 65 -0.46 -5.37 -6.56
C ILE A 65 0.96 -5.76 -6.96
N GLN A 66 1.87 -5.84 -6.00
CA GLN A 66 3.23 -6.29 -6.26
C GLN A 66 3.26 -7.74 -6.75
N LYS A 67 4.08 -8.03 -7.77
CA LYS A 67 4.37 -9.41 -8.16
C LYS A 67 5.24 -10.08 -7.09
N PRO A 68 5.18 -11.41 -6.92
CA PRO A 68 6.03 -12.12 -5.96
C PRO A 68 7.52 -11.75 -6.10
N GLY A 69 8.18 -11.49 -4.97
CA GLY A 69 9.59 -11.10 -4.92
C GLY A 69 9.89 -9.63 -5.28
N ASN A 70 8.87 -8.83 -5.58
CA ASN A 70 9.02 -7.39 -5.84
C ASN A 70 8.47 -6.57 -4.67
N VAL A 71 8.91 -5.30 -4.60
CA VAL A 71 8.47 -4.34 -3.59
C VAL A 71 8.02 -3.07 -4.31
N ILE A 72 6.85 -2.57 -3.91
CA ILE A 72 6.37 -1.23 -4.25
C ILE A 72 6.54 -0.39 -2.99
N SER A 73 7.30 0.70 -3.07
CA SER A 73 7.44 1.63 -1.94
C SER A 73 6.15 2.43 -1.78
N GLY A 74 5.58 2.43 -0.57
CA GLY A 74 4.38 3.20 -0.27
C GLY A 74 4.57 4.71 -0.41
N ASP A 75 5.73 5.22 0.00
CA ASP A 75 6.06 6.65 -0.09
C ASP A 75 6.25 7.09 -1.55
N ASP A 76 6.86 6.23 -2.37
CA ASP A 76 6.99 6.48 -3.81
C ASP A 76 5.64 6.42 -4.50
N PHE A 77 4.78 5.48 -4.11
CA PHE A 77 3.42 5.37 -4.64
C PHE A 77 2.58 6.59 -4.27
N TYR A 78 2.66 7.04 -3.02
CA TYR A 78 2.04 8.27 -2.54
C TYR A 78 2.47 9.49 -3.37
N THR A 79 3.79 9.64 -3.56
CA THR A 79 4.35 10.73 -4.36
C THR A 79 3.87 10.67 -5.81
N ALA A 80 3.85 9.48 -6.41
CA ALA A 80 3.37 9.30 -7.78
C ALA A 80 1.89 9.65 -7.94
N CYS A 81 1.03 9.27 -6.98
CA CYS A 81 -0.38 9.64 -6.98
C CYS A 81 -0.59 11.16 -6.85
N LYS A 82 0.19 11.85 -6.00
CA LYS A 82 0.12 13.31 -5.87
C LYS A 82 0.48 14.02 -7.18
N LEU A 83 1.58 13.61 -7.80
CA LEU A 83 2.02 14.16 -9.08
C LEU A 83 0.99 13.87 -10.20
N TYR A 84 0.45 12.66 -10.24
CA TYR A 84 -0.58 12.32 -11.22
C TYR A 84 -1.82 13.20 -11.06
N GLY A 85 -2.34 13.35 -9.84
CA GLY A 85 -3.49 14.22 -9.58
C GLY A 85 -3.22 15.68 -9.94
N GLU A 86 -2.03 16.20 -9.64
CA GLU A 86 -1.63 17.57 -10.02
C GLU A 86 -1.67 17.78 -11.53
N THR A 87 -1.09 16.86 -12.30
CA THR A 87 -1.12 16.93 -13.78
C THR A 87 -2.51 16.79 -14.38
N HIS A 88 -3.48 16.29 -13.62
CA HIS A 88 -4.89 16.15 -14.01
C HIS A 88 -5.80 17.26 -13.45
N GLY A 89 -5.22 18.36 -12.98
CA GLY A 89 -5.96 19.56 -12.56
C GLY A 89 -6.42 19.58 -11.11
N TYR A 90 -6.02 18.59 -10.30
CA TYR A 90 -6.33 18.58 -8.87
C TYR A 90 -5.26 19.37 -8.09
N GLY A 91 -5.57 20.65 -7.88
CA GLY A 91 -4.62 21.63 -7.31
C GLY A 91 -4.17 21.32 -5.87
N PRO A 92 -5.07 21.10 -4.91
CA PRO A 92 -4.66 21.03 -3.50
C PRO A 92 -3.92 19.74 -3.17
N ASP A 93 -2.67 19.87 -2.74
CA ASP A 93 -1.81 18.75 -2.38
C ASP A 93 -2.32 17.91 -1.22
N TRP A 94 -2.98 18.54 -0.25
CA TRP A 94 -3.59 17.87 0.89
C TRP A 94 -4.77 16.97 0.50
N ALA A 95 -5.35 17.18 -0.69
CA ALA A 95 -6.47 16.40 -1.17
C ALA A 95 -6.03 15.14 -1.94
N LYS A 96 -4.74 14.95 -2.22
CA LYS A 96 -4.23 13.81 -3.00
C LYS A 96 -3.39 12.91 -2.12
N GLY A 97 -3.44 11.61 -2.36
CA GLY A 97 -2.60 10.67 -1.62
C GLY A 97 -2.66 9.26 -2.16
N ALA A 98 -2.26 8.32 -1.31
CA ALA A 98 -2.34 6.89 -1.57
C ALA A 98 -2.81 6.15 -0.33
N GLY A 99 -3.40 4.98 -0.56
CA GLY A 99 -3.76 4.03 0.46
C GLY A 99 -3.37 2.62 0.03
N TYR A 100 -3.86 1.64 0.77
CA TYR A 100 -3.47 0.24 0.65
C TYR A 100 -4.71 -0.64 0.55
N ARG A 101 -4.59 -1.79 -0.13
CA ARG A 101 -5.65 -2.81 -0.18
C ARG A 101 -6.99 -2.29 -0.71
N GLY A 102 -6.99 -1.23 -1.52
CA GLY A 102 -8.20 -0.62 -2.09
C GLY A 102 -8.91 0.36 -1.15
N THR A 103 -8.29 0.75 -0.03
CA THR A 103 -8.83 1.74 0.92
C THR A 103 -8.00 3.02 0.92
N CYS A 104 -8.54 4.09 1.46
CA CYS A 104 -7.85 5.39 1.61
C CYS A 104 -7.78 5.85 3.07
N SER A 105 -7.72 4.88 3.99
CA SER A 105 -7.79 5.00 5.45
C SER A 105 -6.80 4.07 6.13
#